data_AF-A0ABD5V431-F1
#
_entry.id   AF-A0ABD5V431-F1
#
_cell.length_a   1.000
_cell.length_b   1.000
_cell.length_c   1.000
_cell.angle_alpha   90.00
_cell.angle_beta   90.00
_cell.angle_gamma   90.00
#
_symmetry.space_group_name_H-M   'P 1'
#
loop_
_entity.id
_entity.type
_entity.pdbx_description
1 polymer ?
#
loop_
_entity_poly.entity_id
_entity_poly.type
_entity_poly.pdbx_seq_one_letter_code
_entity_poly.pdbx_strand_id
1 'polypeptide(L)'
;MVESVARTGEAGRELEGADYDRLLEAAATYRERLLVRLGAEVGLSAAEMAAIRPSHVSRVRSDPDRFLLTVPEGEGSREAYLPPDVERELSRYVNSNGIGEDERVVDVTPRRVQMLVRGVADRAAERTGEARFEGITVQDLRRRFARTLIEEQGIPPRVVRAIGGWGSLEALEPYLGAPTTEELLDAFEDGGREAAVGTPALDSALLDASTREEVEARVCEALADRYGFAWIDSPELDSGGEPAAVSGIDPESVRDLREKADGGSETGGPDAANVVTAPIRYGETRYGTLSVGFRRPTDGDDRERLGVVGRRVGHAITAIRRRKLLLADTVLELEFHSDDTRSALVAAAGRFDCRFVLESIVSTSESALVYYLTLSDASASAVLEYLAERRGIEDGRLVEGRDSGALVELVVSGDCPLLLLTDYGATVEEATIEGGEARILAECAYDTDLRALVDRLTEAFPDTRLAGKQAAERDANTVEGFKRGAIDRLTDRQRAALRAAYFGGYFDWPRGSTAEEVADAMGVSSPTLHSHLRKGQRELLELLFEGE
;
A
#
# COMPACT_ATOMS: atom_id res chain seq x y z
N MET A 1 19.53 -36.67 51.92
CA MET A 1 18.81 -35.45 52.31
C MET A 1 19.51 -34.26 51.69
N VAL A 2 19.03 -33.77 50.55
CA VAL A 2 18.50 -32.41 50.36
C VAL A 2 17.66 -32.51 49.07
N GLU A 3 16.34 -32.56 49.25
CA GLU A 3 15.38 -32.30 48.18
C GLU A 3 15.55 -30.85 47.74
N SER A 4 15.95 -30.64 46.48
CA SER A 4 15.74 -29.36 45.82
C SER A 4 14.52 -29.52 44.93
N VAL A 5 13.42 -28.99 45.43
CA VAL A 5 12.12 -28.88 44.79
C VAL A 5 12.30 -28.29 43.39
N ALA A 6 12.04 -29.12 42.38
CA ALA A 6 11.72 -28.66 41.05
C ALA A 6 10.52 -27.71 41.16
N ARG A 7 10.78 -26.40 41.11
CA ARG A 7 9.75 -25.44 40.75
C ARG A 7 9.51 -25.63 39.26
N THR A 8 8.43 -26.32 38.94
CA THR A 8 7.79 -26.32 37.62
C THR A 8 7.54 -24.86 37.24
N GLY A 9 8.46 -24.28 36.47
CA GLY A 9 8.25 -22.98 35.86
C GLY A 9 7.17 -23.13 34.79
N GLU A 10 6.13 -22.32 34.88
CA GLU A 10 5.07 -22.20 33.87
C GLU A 10 5.71 -22.14 32.47
N ALA A 11 5.45 -23.14 31.63
CA ALA A 11 5.76 -23.06 30.21
C ALA A 11 5.04 -21.82 29.66
N GLY A 12 5.81 -20.84 29.17
CA GLY A 12 5.29 -19.58 28.66
C GLY A 12 4.27 -19.85 27.55
N ARG A 13 3.13 -19.17 27.59
CA ARG A 13 2.03 -19.42 26.65
C ARG A 13 2.39 -18.77 25.32
N GLU A 14 2.34 -19.54 24.25
CA GLU A 14 2.71 -19.05 22.92
C GLU A 14 1.56 -18.27 22.28
N LEU A 15 1.86 -17.07 21.81
CA LEU A 15 0.93 -16.23 21.05
C LEU A 15 1.36 -16.26 19.58
N GLU A 16 0.71 -17.10 18.78
CA GLU A 16 0.86 -17.12 17.32
C GLU A 16 0.17 -15.90 16.68
N GLY A 17 0.42 -15.66 15.38
CA GLY A 17 -0.16 -14.51 14.66
C GLY A 17 -1.68 -14.38 14.80
N ALA A 18 -2.42 -15.46 14.55
CA ALA A 18 -3.87 -15.46 14.66
C ALA A 18 -4.39 -15.32 16.11
N ASP A 19 -3.60 -15.72 17.10
CA ASP A 19 -3.95 -15.57 18.51
C ASP A 19 -3.73 -14.12 18.98
N TYR A 20 -2.69 -13.47 18.46
CA TYR A 20 -2.43 -12.07 18.73
C TYR A 20 -3.54 -11.14 18.21
N ASP A 21 -4.04 -11.39 17.00
CA ASP A 21 -5.13 -10.61 16.43
C ASP A 21 -6.41 -10.75 17.28
N ARG A 22 -6.75 -11.97 17.70
CA ARG A 22 -7.87 -12.23 18.61
C ARG A 22 -7.69 -11.55 19.97
N LEU A 23 -6.45 -11.48 20.49
CA LEU A 23 -6.14 -10.75 21.72
C LEU A 23 -6.38 -9.24 21.54
N LEU A 24 -5.96 -8.66 20.40
CA LEU A 24 -6.21 -7.26 20.08
C LEU A 24 -7.71 -6.95 19.90
N GLU A 25 -8.48 -7.86 19.30
CA GLU A 25 -9.94 -7.73 19.16
C GLU A 25 -10.68 -7.78 20.51
N ALA A 26 -10.08 -8.42 21.52
CA ALA A 26 -10.63 -8.50 22.88
C ALA A 26 -10.38 -7.24 23.74
N ALA A 27 -9.60 -6.28 23.24
CA ALA A 27 -9.41 -4.99 23.92
C ALA A 27 -10.72 -4.18 23.91
N ALA A 28 -11.17 -3.73 25.08
CA ALA A 28 -12.43 -2.99 25.21
C ALA A 28 -12.24 -1.48 25.00
N THR A 29 -11.00 -1.01 25.05
CA THR A 29 -10.65 0.41 24.90
C THR A 29 -9.39 0.59 24.06
N TYR A 30 -9.28 1.74 23.39
CA TYR A 30 -8.05 2.14 22.67
C TYR A 30 -6.80 2.07 23.56
N ARG A 31 -6.93 2.44 24.83
CA ARG A 31 -5.83 2.35 25.81
C ARG A 31 -5.34 0.92 26.02
N GLU A 32 -6.27 -0.03 26.20
CA GLU A 32 -5.93 -1.44 26.39
C GLU A 32 -5.28 -2.04 25.15
N ARG A 33 -5.82 -1.73 23.97
CA ARG A 33 -5.25 -2.15 22.68
C ARG A 33 -3.82 -1.63 22.52
N LEU A 34 -3.61 -0.33 22.74
CA LEU A 34 -2.28 0.28 22.68
C LEU A 34 -1.28 -0.39 23.64
N LEU A 35 -1.68 -0.71 24.88
CA LEU A 35 -0.80 -1.41 25.84
C LEU A 35 -0.40 -2.82 25.35
N VAL A 36 -1.31 -3.55 24.71
CA VAL A 36 -0.99 -4.87 24.14
C VAL A 36 0.01 -4.74 22.99
N ARG A 37 -0.16 -3.74 22.12
CA ARG A 37 0.76 -3.45 21.01
C ARG A 37 2.14 -3.00 21.48
N LEU A 38 2.21 -2.09 22.45
CA LEU A 38 3.48 -1.66 23.04
C LEU A 38 4.27 -2.82 23.66
N GLY A 39 3.59 -3.86 24.16
CA GLY A 39 4.25 -5.05 24.70
C GLY A 39 4.74 -6.02 23.62
N ALA A 40 3.89 -6.28 22.62
CA ALA A 40 4.11 -7.33 21.62
C ALA A 40 4.85 -6.87 20.37
N GLU A 41 4.82 -5.59 20.04
CA GLU A 41 5.39 -5.03 18.80
C GLU A 41 6.57 -4.08 19.08
N VAL A 42 6.63 -3.47 20.27
CA VAL A 42 7.72 -2.56 20.69
C VAL A 42 8.61 -3.18 21.78
N GLY A 43 8.14 -4.25 22.45
CA GLY A 43 8.90 -4.96 23.47
C GLY A 43 8.97 -4.22 24.82
N LEU A 44 8.07 -3.29 25.09
CA LEU A 44 8.05 -2.55 26.36
C LEU A 44 7.62 -3.44 27.53
N SER A 45 8.22 -3.25 28.69
CA SER A 45 7.73 -3.73 29.99
C SER A 45 6.60 -2.85 30.50
N ALA A 46 5.86 -3.36 31.48
CA ALA A 46 4.79 -2.59 32.14
C ALA A 46 5.30 -1.30 32.80
N ALA A 47 6.56 -1.29 33.27
CA ALA A 47 7.17 -0.11 33.86
C ALA A 47 7.48 0.95 32.80
N GLU A 48 8.00 0.53 31.66
CA GLU A 48 8.31 1.41 30.53
C GLU A 48 7.04 1.98 29.91
N MET A 49 6.00 1.18 29.69
CA MET A 49 4.69 1.66 29.20
C MET A 49 4.08 2.75 30.09
N ALA A 50 4.28 2.69 31.40
CA ALA A 50 3.80 3.68 32.36
C ALA A 50 4.67 4.96 32.40
N ALA A 51 5.84 4.95 31.76
CA ALA A 51 6.83 6.02 31.82
C ALA A 51 6.97 6.81 30.51
N ILE A 52 6.46 6.30 29.38
CA ILE A 52 6.57 6.97 28.08
C ILE A 52 5.73 8.25 27.99
N ARG A 53 6.26 9.22 27.23
CA ARG A 53 5.66 10.54 26.96
C ARG A 53 5.64 10.78 25.45
N PRO A 54 4.76 11.64 24.91
CA PRO A 54 4.79 11.97 23.49
C PRO A 54 6.15 12.51 23.04
N SER A 55 6.81 13.34 23.85
CA SER A 55 8.15 13.89 23.57
C SER A 55 9.26 12.85 23.46
N HIS A 56 9.02 11.59 23.86
CA HIS A 56 9.97 10.51 23.68
C HIS A 56 9.97 9.92 22.26
N VAL A 57 8.97 10.23 21.45
CA VAL A 57 8.87 9.77 20.07
C VAL A 57 9.73 10.65 19.18
N SER A 58 10.61 10.03 18.39
CA SER A 58 11.45 10.71 17.42
C SER A 58 11.25 10.11 16.04
N ARG A 59 11.18 10.99 15.04
CA ARG A 59 11.09 10.61 13.62
C ARG A 59 12.48 10.64 13.01
N VAL A 60 12.93 9.50 12.53
CA VAL A 60 14.12 9.36 11.69
C VAL A 60 13.67 9.47 10.25
N ARG A 61 14.11 10.54 9.58
CA ARG A 61 13.82 10.77 8.16
C ARG A 61 14.52 9.69 7.32
N SER A 62 13.73 8.77 6.80
CA SER A 62 14.13 7.73 5.85
C SER A 62 13.00 7.51 4.85
N ASP A 63 13.23 6.71 3.81
CA ASP A 63 12.18 6.27 2.87
C ASP A 63 11.93 4.76 3.08
N PRO A 64 10.82 4.34 3.72
CA PRO A 64 9.82 5.17 4.43
C PRO A 64 10.33 5.69 5.78
N ASP A 65 9.64 6.67 6.38
CA ASP A 65 10.00 7.22 7.70
C ASP A 65 9.99 6.15 8.79
N ARG A 66 10.95 6.26 9.71
CA ARG A 66 11.08 5.34 10.84
C ARG A 66 10.90 6.10 12.13
N PHE A 67 10.26 5.47 13.11
CA PHE A 67 10.04 6.06 14.41
C PHE A 67 10.84 5.31 15.47
N LEU A 68 11.49 6.07 16.34
CA LEU A 68 12.19 5.56 17.51
C LEU A 68 11.53 6.12 18.75
N LEU A 69 11.40 5.29 19.76
CA LEU A 69 10.86 5.65 21.07
C LEU A 69 11.99 5.62 22.08
N THR A 70 12.27 6.77 22.70
CA THR A 70 13.23 6.87 23.80
C THR A 70 12.59 6.34 25.08
N VAL A 71 13.07 5.20 25.56
CA VAL A 71 12.53 4.52 26.75
C VAL A 71 13.44 4.77 27.94
N PRO A 72 12.96 5.42 29.02
CA PRO A 72 13.76 5.63 30.22
C PRO A 72 14.12 4.30 30.92
N GLU A 73 15.39 4.11 31.26
CA GLU A 73 15.91 2.92 31.95
C GLU A 73 16.87 3.32 33.08
N GLY A 74 16.40 3.29 34.33
CA GLY A 74 17.24 3.61 35.50
C GLY A 74 17.81 5.03 35.42
N GLU A 75 19.14 5.15 35.31
CA GLU A 75 19.85 6.43 35.14
C GLU A 75 20.06 6.84 33.67
N GLY A 76 19.60 6.04 32.70
CA GLY A 76 19.78 6.28 31.26
C GLY A 76 18.50 6.07 30.45
N SER A 77 18.67 5.87 29.16
CA SER A 77 17.59 5.56 28.21
C SER A 77 18.08 4.60 27.14
N ARG A 78 17.15 3.85 26.56
CA ARG A 78 17.37 3.07 25.35
C ARG A 78 16.45 3.53 24.22
N GLU A 79 16.84 3.24 22.99
CA GLU A 79 15.96 3.42 21.84
C GLU A 79 15.23 2.11 21.56
N ALA A 80 13.90 2.18 21.52
CA ALA A 80 13.05 1.13 20.98
C ALA A 80 12.65 1.50 19.55
N TYR A 81 12.55 0.50 18.67
CA TYR A 81 11.91 0.69 17.38
C TYR A 81 10.40 0.82 17.58
N LEU A 82 9.80 1.87 17.04
CA LEU A 82 8.37 2.11 17.08
C LEU A 82 7.82 1.89 15.66
N PRO A 83 7.10 0.78 15.40
CA PRO A 83 6.49 0.55 14.10
C PRO A 83 5.53 1.70 13.73
N PRO A 84 5.49 2.15 12.45
CA PRO A 84 4.67 3.29 12.04
C PRO A 84 3.19 3.17 12.40
N ASP A 85 2.64 1.96 12.34
CA ASP A 85 1.26 1.66 12.68
C ASP A 85 0.99 1.66 14.20
N VAL A 86 1.99 1.38 15.04
CA VAL A 86 1.90 1.58 16.50
C VAL A 86 2.05 3.06 16.83
N GLU A 87 2.93 3.79 16.14
CA GLU A 87 3.06 5.24 16.28
C GLU A 87 1.74 5.96 15.99
N ARG A 88 1.09 5.63 14.87
CA ARG A 88 -0.22 6.19 14.52
C ARG A 88 -1.27 5.95 15.60
N GLU A 89 -1.29 4.75 16.20
CA GLU A 89 -2.23 4.43 17.28
C GLU A 89 -1.90 5.20 18.57
N LEU A 90 -0.61 5.34 18.91
CA LEU A 90 -0.14 6.15 20.03
C LEU A 90 -0.51 7.62 19.84
N SER A 91 -0.21 8.21 18.68
CA SER A 91 -0.48 9.61 18.34
C SER A 91 -1.99 9.90 18.32
N ARG A 92 -2.80 8.97 17.79
CA ARG A 92 -4.27 9.07 17.89
C ARG A 92 -4.73 9.08 19.34
N TYR A 93 -4.20 8.19 20.18
CA TYR A 93 -4.55 8.12 21.58
C TYR A 93 -4.16 9.40 22.35
N VAL A 94 -2.96 9.94 22.10
CA VAL A 94 -2.47 11.21 22.66
C VAL A 94 -3.42 12.36 22.28
N ASN A 95 -3.73 12.50 20.99
CA ASN A 95 -4.58 13.56 20.49
C ASN A 95 -6.03 13.47 21.02
N SER A 96 -6.63 12.28 21.02
CA SER A 96 -8.00 12.07 21.50
C SER A 96 -8.17 12.32 23.00
N ASN A 97 -7.10 12.21 23.79
CA ASN A 97 -7.12 12.43 25.23
C ASN A 97 -6.51 13.79 25.64
N GLY A 98 -6.04 14.61 24.68
CA GLY A 98 -5.45 15.92 24.94
C GLY A 98 -4.18 15.86 25.79
N ILE A 99 -3.36 14.81 25.62
CA ILE A 99 -2.16 14.57 26.43
C ILE A 99 -1.04 15.50 25.97
N GLY A 100 -0.47 16.28 26.89
CA GLY A 100 0.65 17.18 26.58
C GLY A 100 1.96 16.47 26.26
N GLU A 101 2.88 17.14 25.56
CA GLU A 101 4.18 16.58 25.13
C GLU A 101 5.01 15.95 26.27
N ASP A 102 4.92 16.53 27.47
CA ASP A 102 5.64 16.07 28.66
C ASP A 102 4.77 15.24 29.63
N GLU A 103 3.53 14.95 29.27
CA GLU A 103 2.64 14.14 30.07
C GLU A 103 2.82 12.64 29.76
N ARG A 104 2.49 11.79 30.74
CA ARG A 104 2.54 10.35 30.52
C ARG A 104 1.42 9.95 29.57
N VAL A 105 1.78 9.23 28.50
CA VAL A 105 0.81 8.68 27.54
C VAL A 105 -0.19 7.80 28.28
N VAL A 106 0.28 6.93 29.18
CA VAL A 106 -0.60 6.14 30.03
C VAL A 106 -0.27 6.44 31.49
N ASP A 107 -0.93 7.45 32.07
CA ASP A 107 -0.73 7.82 33.48
C ASP A 107 -1.38 6.83 34.45
N VAL A 108 -0.82 5.63 34.52
CA VAL A 108 -1.21 4.57 35.45
C VAL A 108 0.03 3.88 36.00
N THR A 109 -0.12 3.14 37.09
CA THR A 109 1.00 2.39 37.66
C THR A 109 1.36 1.15 36.80
N PRO A 110 2.59 0.63 36.88
CA PRO A 110 2.97 -0.61 36.17
C PRO A 110 2.07 -1.80 36.55
N ARG A 111 1.64 -1.86 37.81
CA ARG A 111 0.65 -2.84 38.30
C ARG A 111 -0.68 -2.71 37.55
N ARG A 112 -1.15 -1.48 37.31
CA ARG A 112 -2.39 -1.22 36.57
C ARG A 112 -2.25 -1.59 35.10
N VAL A 113 -1.11 -1.35 34.47
CA VAL A 113 -0.80 -1.84 33.11
C VAL A 113 -0.94 -3.37 33.05
N GLN A 114 -0.31 -4.09 33.97
CA GLN A 114 -0.41 -5.56 34.04
C GLN A 114 -1.86 -6.03 34.20
N MET A 115 -2.64 -5.35 35.05
CA MET A 115 -4.06 -5.67 35.24
C MET A 115 -4.90 -5.42 33.99
N LEU A 116 -4.61 -4.36 33.22
CA LEU A 116 -5.31 -4.06 31.97
C LEU A 116 -5.00 -5.12 30.91
N VAL A 117 -3.73 -5.48 30.73
CA VAL A 117 -3.33 -6.55 29.80
C VAL A 117 -3.97 -7.88 30.18
N ARG A 118 -3.97 -8.23 31.47
CA ARG A 118 -4.66 -9.43 31.95
C ARG A 118 -6.17 -9.36 31.69
N GLY A 119 -6.79 -8.21 31.87
CA GLY A 119 -8.22 -8.02 31.55
C GLY A 119 -8.54 -8.23 30.06
N VAL A 120 -7.62 -7.88 29.15
CA VAL A 120 -7.75 -8.19 27.72
C VAL A 120 -7.66 -9.70 27.49
N ALA A 121 -6.70 -10.35 28.14
CA ALA A 121 -6.49 -11.79 28.06
C ALA A 121 -7.69 -12.60 28.57
N ASP A 122 -8.22 -12.23 29.75
CA ASP A 122 -9.39 -12.86 30.34
C ASP A 122 -10.60 -12.74 29.39
N ARG A 123 -10.81 -11.56 28.78
CA ARG A 123 -11.87 -11.38 27.77
C ARG A 123 -11.65 -12.16 26.50
N ALA A 124 -10.40 -12.32 26.05
CA ALA A 124 -10.08 -13.15 24.90
C ALA A 124 -10.40 -14.63 25.20
N ALA A 125 -10.08 -15.11 26.40
CA ALA A 125 -10.42 -16.46 26.86
C ALA A 125 -11.94 -16.65 26.94
N GLU A 126 -12.68 -15.70 27.50
CA GLU A 126 -14.15 -15.75 27.57
C GLU A 126 -14.81 -15.76 26.19
N ARG A 127 -14.33 -14.95 25.24
CA ARG A 127 -14.90 -14.84 23.89
C ARG A 127 -14.61 -16.05 23.00
N THR A 128 -13.41 -16.62 23.13
CA THR A 128 -12.97 -17.74 22.28
C THR A 128 -13.29 -19.10 22.90
N GLY A 129 -13.43 -19.17 24.22
CA GLY A 129 -13.54 -20.43 24.97
C GLY A 129 -12.21 -21.19 25.06
N GLU A 130 -11.09 -20.59 24.67
CA GLU A 130 -9.79 -21.26 24.59
C GLU A 130 -8.91 -20.90 25.80
N ALA A 131 -8.57 -21.90 26.62
CA ALA A 131 -7.80 -21.73 27.85
C ALA A 131 -6.39 -21.15 27.65
N ARG A 132 -5.86 -21.19 26.42
CA ARG A 132 -4.54 -20.63 26.07
C ARG A 132 -4.48 -19.12 26.29
N PHE A 133 -5.60 -18.40 26.16
CA PHE A 133 -5.64 -16.96 26.41
C PHE A 133 -5.58 -16.59 27.89
N GLU A 134 -5.93 -17.49 28.83
CA GLU A 134 -6.19 -17.11 30.23
C GLU A 134 -5.04 -16.33 30.89
N GLY A 135 -4.01 -16.89 31.48
CA GLY A 135 -3.02 -16.11 32.25
C GLY A 135 -2.10 -15.16 31.48
N ILE A 136 -2.39 -14.69 30.25
CA ILE A 136 -1.44 -13.88 29.45
C ILE A 136 -1.03 -12.61 30.19
N THR A 137 0.27 -12.37 30.22
CA THR A 137 0.92 -11.25 30.88
C THR A 137 1.70 -10.38 29.90
N VAL A 138 2.19 -9.22 30.36
CA VAL A 138 3.13 -8.39 29.60
C VAL A 138 4.42 -9.14 29.25
N GLN A 139 4.82 -10.11 30.08
CA GLN A 139 5.99 -10.94 29.80
C GLN A 139 5.76 -11.86 28.60
N ASP A 140 4.53 -12.36 28.41
CA ASP A 140 4.16 -13.17 27.25
C ASP A 140 4.08 -12.32 25.97
N LEU A 141 3.65 -11.06 26.08
CA LEU A 141 3.73 -10.11 24.97
C LEU A 141 5.19 -9.85 24.56
N ARG A 142 6.08 -9.62 25.55
CA ARG A 142 7.52 -9.46 25.28
C ARG A 142 8.17 -10.72 24.72
N ARG A 143 7.67 -11.91 25.09
CA ARG A 143 8.08 -13.20 24.50
C ARG A 143 7.73 -13.25 23.03
N ARG A 144 6.49 -12.91 22.68
CA ARG A 144 6.06 -12.80 21.28
C ARG A 144 6.95 -11.83 20.50
N PHE A 145 7.19 -10.63 21.04
CA PHE A 145 8.08 -9.66 20.40
C PHE A 145 9.46 -10.25 20.06
N ALA A 146 10.11 -10.89 21.04
CA ALA A 146 11.44 -11.46 20.83
C ALA A 146 11.42 -12.58 19.79
N ARG A 147 10.42 -13.47 19.89
CA ARG A 147 10.24 -14.61 18.98
C ARG A 147 9.97 -14.15 17.55
N THR A 148 8.98 -13.28 17.35
CA THR A 148 8.62 -12.78 16.03
C THR A 148 9.79 -12.08 15.35
N LEU A 149 10.58 -11.29 16.08
CA LEU A 149 11.76 -10.65 15.48
C LEU A 149 12.87 -11.65 15.15
N ILE A 150 13.14 -12.62 16.02
CA ILE A 150 14.29 -13.53 15.86
C ILE A 150 13.97 -14.69 14.91
N GLU A 151 12.84 -15.37 15.11
CA GLU A 151 12.46 -16.58 14.38
C GLU A 151 11.67 -16.24 13.11
N GLU A 152 10.68 -15.35 13.17
CA GLU A 152 9.82 -15.07 12.00
C GLU A 152 10.46 -14.06 11.04
N GLN A 153 11.21 -13.08 11.56
CA GLN A 153 11.79 -11.98 10.77
C GLN A 153 13.32 -12.06 10.62
N GLY A 154 13.99 -13.04 11.27
CA GLY A 154 15.43 -13.25 11.12
C GLY A 154 16.31 -12.10 11.64
N ILE A 155 15.80 -11.25 12.53
CA ILE A 155 16.55 -10.12 13.09
C ILE A 155 17.61 -10.65 14.04
N PRO A 156 18.89 -10.23 13.90
CA PRO A 156 19.97 -10.74 14.74
C PRO A 156 19.66 -10.54 16.25
N PRO A 157 19.85 -11.56 17.11
CA PRO A 157 19.53 -11.47 18.54
C PRO A 157 20.19 -10.30 19.26
N ARG A 158 21.37 -9.87 18.80
CA ARG A 158 22.07 -8.67 19.31
C ARG A 158 21.28 -7.37 19.12
N VAL A 159 20.52 -7.26 18.02
CA VAL A 159 19.68 -6.10 17.69
C VAL A 159 18.42 -6.14 18.54
N VAL A 160 17.74 -7.30 18.59
CA VAL A 160 16.54 -7.52 19.41
C VAL A 160 16.82 -7.25 20.88
N ARG A 161 17.97 -7.72 21.39
CA ARG A 161 18.46 -7.41 22.75
C ARG A 161 18.51 -5.91 23.02
N ALA A 162 19.06 -5.13 22.09
CA ALA A 162 19.23 -3.69 22.24
C ALA A 162 17.88 -2.96 22.23
N ILE A 163 17.02 -3.25 21.25
CA ILE A 163 15.75 -2.54 21.08
C ILE A 163 14.66 -2.94 22.08
N GLY A 164 14.77 -4.09 22.75
CA GLY A 164 13.84 -4.48 23.81
C GLY A 164 14.41 -4.39 25.24
N GLY A 165 15.61 -3.85 25.41
CA GLY A 165 16.17 -3.54 26.73
C GLY A 165 16.61 -4.74 27.55
N TRP A 166 17.15 -5.79 26.91
CA TRP A 166 17.72 -6.92 27.65
C TRP A 166 19.20 -6.69 27.99
N GLY A 167 19.53 -6.86 29.28
CA GLY A 167 20.89 -6.62 29.78
C GLY A 167 21.95 -7.56 29.19
N SER A 168 21.57 -8.75 28.71
CA SER A 168 22.47 -9.74 28.11
C SER A 168 21.73 -10.59 27.06
N LEU A 169 22.48 -11.32 26.23
CA LEU A 169 21.91 -12.33 25.33
C LEU A 169 21.32 -13.52 26.13
N GLU A 170 21.92 -13.87 27.26
CA GLU A 170 21.38 -14.87 28.20
C GLU A 170 19.99 -14.47 28.72
N ALA A 171 19.71 -13.17 28.86
CA ALA A 171 18.39 -12.68 29.24
C ALA A 171 17.32 -12.86 28.14
N LEU A 172 17.70 -13.15 26.89
CA LEU A 172 16.79 -13.53 25.81
C LEU A 172 16.48 -15.03 25.80
N GLU A 173 17.34 -15.88 26.35
CA GLU A 173 17.20 -17.34 26.37
C GLU A 173 15.84 -17.81 26.92
N PRO A 174 15.28 -17.22 27.99
CA PRO A 174 13.95 -17.59 28.48
C PRO A 174 12.82 -17.33 27.48
N TYR A 175 13.05 -16.59 26.40
CA TYR A 175 12.06 -16.14 25.41
C TYR A 175 12.14 -16.87 24.07
N LEU A 176 13.17 -17.68 23.82
CA LEU A 176 13.48 -18.31 22.53
C LEU A 176 13.19 -19.81 22.45
N GLY A 177 12.59 -20.39 23.49
CA GLY A 177 12.35 -21.83 23.55
C GLY A 177 13.65 -22.66 23.50
N ALA A 178 13.53 -23.98 23.64
CA ALA A 178 14.63 -24.87 23.26
C ALA A 178 14.40 -25.25 21.79
N PRO A 179 15.40 -25.15 20.90
CA PRO A 179 15.22 -25.52 19.50
C PRO A 179 14.86 -27.00 19.42
N THR A 180 13.85 -27.31 18.61
CA THR A 180 13.44 -28.68 18.32
C THR A 180 14.53 -29.42 17.56
N THR A 181 14.52 -30.75 17.61
CA THR A 181 15.45 -31.55 16.81
C THR A 181 15.35 -31.22 15.31
N GLU A 182 14.15 -30.89 14.82
CA GLU A 182 13.90 -30.50 13.44
C GLU A 182 14.50 -29.12 13.12
N GLU A 183 14.34 -28.12 14.00
CA GLU A 183 14.99 -26.80 13.87
C GLU A 183 16.51 -26.86 13.98
N LEU A 184 17.05 -27.77 14.80
CA LEU A 184 18.49 -28.02 14.85
C LEU A 184 18.98 -28.64 13.55
N LEU A 185 18.24 -29.61 12.99
CA LEU A 185 18.56 -30.21 11.70
C LEU A 185 18.45 -29.16 10.58
N ASP A 186 17.38 -28.38 10.53
CA ASP A 186 17.20 -27.26 9.58
C ASP A 186 18.31 -26.21 9.73
N ALA A 187 18.71 -25.83 10.94
CA ALA A 187 19.80 -24.86 11.13
C ALA A 187 21.16 -25.37 10.64
N PHE A 188 21.43 -26.67 10.72
CA PHE A 188 22.65 -27.28 10.19
C PHE A 188 22.53 -27.70 8.71
N GLU A 189 21.31 -27.88 8.19
CA GLU A 189 21.03 -28.06 6.78
C GLU A 189 21.05 -26.73 6.00
N ASP A 190 20.52 -25.65 6.55
CA ASP A 190 20.57 -24.28 6.01
C ASP A 190 21.95 -23.64 6.21
N GLY A 191 22.58 -23.79 7.38
CA GLY A 191 23.94 -23.29 7.65
C GLY A 191 25.06 -24.05 6.90
N GLY A 192 24.74 -25.21 6.33
CA GLY A 192 25.65 -26.02 5.50
C GLY A 192 25.37 -25.97 4.00
N ARG A 193 24.21 -25.46 3.55
CA ARG A 193 23.79 -25.45 2.14
C ARG A 193 23.50 -24.06 1.55
N GLU A 194 23.67 -22.98 2.30
CA GLU A 194 23.75 -21.62 1.70
C GLU A 194 24.88 -21.48 0.66
N ALA A 195 25.86 -22.39 0.64
CA ALA A 195 26.95 -22.39 -0.35
C ALA A 195 26.78 -23.37 -1.53
N ALA A 196 25.71 -24.19 -1.61
CA ALA A 196 25.69 -25.31 -2.57
C ALA A 196 24.43 -25.49 -3.45
N VAL A 197 23.33 -24.77 -3.24
CA VAL A 197 22.12 -24.93 -4.10
C VAL A 197 21.48 -23.62 -4.59
N GLY A 198 21.98 -22.44 -4.20
CA GLY A 198 21.57 -21.18 -4.83
C GLY A 198 22.32 -20.96 -6.13
N THR A 199 21.62 -20.86 -7.27
CA THR A 199 22.22 -20.16 -8.42
C THR A 199 22.11 -18.67 -8.08
N PRO A 200 23.21 -17.89 -7.96
CA PRO A 200 23.14 -16.47 -7.62
C PRO A 200 22.22 -15.66 -8.54
N ALA A 201 22.05 -16.13 -9.79
CA ALA A 201 21.11 -15.59 -10.76
C ALA A 201 19.64 -15.74 -10.35
N LEU A 202 19.25 -16.83 -9.68
CA LEU A 202 17.89 -17.05 -9.20
C LEU A 202 17.58 -16.14 -8.00
N ASP A 203 18.51 -16.02 -7.06
CA ASP A 203 18.31 -15.17 -5.88
C ASP A 203 18.27 -13.68 -6.28
N SER A 204 19.11 -13.23 -7.22
CA SER A 204 19.02 -11.90 -7.82
C SER A 204 17.71 -11.69 -8.61
N ALA A 205 17.29 -12.69 -9.39
CA ALA A 205 16.03 -12.63 -10.13
C ALA A 205 14.81 -12.41 -9.23
N LEU A 206 14.80 -13.04 -8.04
CA LEU A 206 13.71 -12.92 -7.08
C LEU A 206 13.75 -11.61 -6.27
N LEU A 207 14.94 -11.09 -5.95
CA LEU A 207 15.10 -9.86 -5.16
C LEU A 207 14.71 -8.59 -5.93
N ASP A 208 14.99 -8.55 -7.23
CA ASP A 208 14.79 -7.35 -8.04
C ASP A 208 13.42 -7.29 -8.73
N ALA A 209 12.61 -8.35 -8.64
CA ALA A 209 11.31 -8.40 -9.30
C ALA A 209 10.24 -7.64 -8.52
N SER A 210 9.45 -6.86 -9.24
CA SER A 210 8.41 -6.00 -8.68
C SER A 210 6.99 -6.51 -8.95
N THR A 211 6.84 -7.43 -9.91
CA THR A 211 5.59 -8.08 -10.30
C THR A 211 5.71 -9.60 -10.33
N ARG A 212 4.56 -10.29 -10.36
CA ARG A 212 4.51 -11.76 -10.45
C ARG A 212 5.07 -12.22 -11.80
N GLU A 213 4.69 -11.54 -12.85
CA GLU A 213 5.08 -11.82 -14.23
C GLU A 213 6.60 -11.69 -14.40
N GLU A 214 7.22 -10.67 -13.78
CA GLU A 214 8.68 -10.51 -13.76
C GLU A 214 9.38 -11.66 -13.02
N VAL A 215 8.84 -12.10 -11.89
CA VAL A 215 9.35 -13.27 -11.16
C VAL A 215 9.30 -14.51 -12.04
N GLU A 216 8.15 -14.80 -12.66
CA GLU A 216 7.94 -16.00 -13.47
C GLU A 216 8.86 -16.03 -14.70
N ALA A 217 9.02 -14.91 -15.40
CA ALA A 217 9.92 -14.80 -16.55
C ALA A 217 11.39 -15.00 -16.17
N ARG A 218 11.90 -14.29 -15.15
CA ARG A 218 13.30 -14.36 -14.75
C ARG A 218 13.69 -15.70 -14.14
N VAL A 219 12.76 -16.34 -13.42
CA VAL A 219 12.96 -17.70 -12.90
C VAL A 219 13.10 -18.69 -14.06
N CYS A 220 12.23 -18.62 -15.08
CA CYS A 220 12.35 -19.46 -16.26
C CYS A 220 13.67 -19.25 -16.99
N GLU A 221 14.13 -18.01 -17.15
CA GLU A 221 15.42 -17.68 -17.76
C GLU A 221 16.59 -18.29 -16.98
N ALA A 222 16.67 -18.04 -15.66
CA ALA A 222 17.74 -18.56 -14.81
C ALA A 222 17.78 -20.10 -14.75
N LEU A 223 16.63 -20.76 -14.85
CA LEU A 223 16.54 -22.22 -14.86
C LEU A 223 16.85 -22.81 -16.25
N ALA A 224 16.44 -22.15 -17.33
CA ALA A 224 16.74 -22.58 -18.69
C ALA A 224 18.26 -22.63 -18.95
N ASP A 225 19.02 -21.68 -18.42
CA ASP A 225 20.49 -21.69 -18.50
C ASP A 225 21.12 -22.95 -17.88
N ARG A 226 20.50 -23.48 -16.82
CA ARG A 226 21.04 -24.62 -16.07
C ARG A 226 20.52 -25.97 -16.55
N TYR A 227 19.24 -26.03 -16.91
CA TYR A 227 18.54 -27.27 -17.21
C TYR A 227 18.31 -27.45 -18.72
N GLY A 228 18.33 -26.36 -19.49
CA GLY A 228 18.17 -26.32 -20.93
C GLY A 228 16.86 -25.64 -21.34
N PHE A 229 15.80 -25.90 -20.59
CA PHE A 229 14.52 -25.19 -20.71
C PHE A 229 13.72 -25.26 -19.42
N ALA A 230 12.84 -24.27 -19.22
CA ALA A 230 11.95 -24.18 -18.08
C ALA A 230 10.63 -23.51 -18.47
N TRP A 231 9.54 -23.85 -17.80
CA TRP A 231 8.27 -23.13 -17.91
C TRP A 231 7.49 -23.16 -16.60
N ILE A 232 6.55 -22.22 -16.47
CA ILE A 232 5.62 -22.12 -15.35
C ILE A 232 4.19 -22.16 -15.86
N ASP A 233 3.38 -23.00 -15.25
CA ASP A 233 1.94 -23.11 -15.49
C ASP A 233 1.16 -22.43 -14.35
N SER A 234 0.25 -21.53 -14.70
CA SER A 234 -0.78 -21.00 -13.79
C SER A 234 -1.72 -22.11 -13.29
N PRO A 235 -2.31 -21.96 -12.09
CA PRO A 235 -3.18 -22.98 -11.50
C PRO A 235 -4.55 -23.07 -12.20
N GLU A 236 -4.91 -22.03 -12.98
CA GLU A 236 -6.15 -21.92 -13.75
C GLU A 236 -6.04 -22.47 -15.19
N LEU A 237 -4.85 -22.90 -15.61
CA LEU A 237 -4.65 -23.45 -16.95
C LEU A 237 -5.13 -24.90 -17.02
N ASP A 238 -6.12 -25.18 -17.87
CA ASP A 238 -6.34 -26.52 -18.40
C ASP A 238 -5.16 -26.91 -19.31
N SER A 239 -4.93 -28.21 -19.50
CA SER A 239 -3.78 -28.82 -20.21
C SER A 239 -3.48 -28.26 -21.63
N GLY A 240 -4.35 -27.42 -22.19
CA GLY A 240 -4.22 -26.81 -23.53
C GLY A 240 -3.82 -25.33 -23.60
N GLY A 241 -3.72 -24.57 -22.50
CA GLY A 241 -3.41 -23.12 -22.53
C GLY A 241 -1.92 -22.77 -22.65
N GLU A 242 -1.56 -21.53 -22.97
CA GLU A 242 -0.15 -21.08 -23.02
C GLU A 242 0.46 -20.99 -21.60
N PRO A 243 1.76 -21.34 -21.41
CA PRO A 243 2.43 -21.20 -20.12
C PRO A 243 2.50 -19.73 -19.68
N ALA A 244 2.46 -19.49 -18.37
CA ALA A 244 2.59 -18.15 -17.79
C ALA A 244 3.97 -17.54 -18.07
N ALA A 245 5.00 -18.40 -18.09
CA ALA A 245 6.35 -18.05 -18.53
C ALA A 245 7.04 -19.29 -19.11
N VAL A 246 7.93 -19.08 -20.08
CA VAL A 246 8.71 -20.15 -20.72
C VAL A 246 10.06 -19.61 -21.19
N SER A 247 11.12 -20.41 -21.08
CA SER A 247 12.44 -20.09 -21.59
C SER A 247 13.19 -21.36 -22.03
N GLY A 248 14.07 -21.22 -23.03
CA GLY A 248 14.90 -22.31 -23.57
C GLY A 248 14.15 -23.33 -24.44
N ILE A 249 12.84 -23.17 -24.64
CA ILE A 249 12.00 -24.01 -25.50
C ILE A 249 10.91 -23.17 -26.17
N ASP A 250 10.49 -23.61 -27.35
CA ASP A 250 9.34 -23.02 -28.05
C ASP A 250 8.03 -23.27 -27.27
N PRO A 251 7.16 -22.27 -27.08
CA PRO A 251 5.90 -22.41 -26.34
C PRO A 251 4.98 -23.51 -26.89
N GLU A 252 4.97 -23.76 -28.21
CA GLU A 252 4.12 -24.81 -28.80
C GLU A 252 4.62 -26.21 -28.40
N SER A 253 5.93 -26.37 -28.23
CA SER A 253 6.56 -27.63 -27.81
C SER A 253 6.31 -27.97 -26.33
N VAL A 254 5.88 -27.00 -25.51
CA VAL A 254 5.54 -27.23 -24.11
C VAL A 254 4.30 -28.12 -23.99
N ARG A 255 3.34 -27.99 -24.91
CA ARG A 255 2.10 -28.79 -24.88
C ARG A 255 2.40 -30.30 -24.97
N ASP A 256 3.27 -30.70 -25.89
CA ASP A 256 3.66 -32.10 -26.09
C ASP A 256 4.44 -32.68 -24.90
N LEU A 257 5.14 -31.83 -24.15
CA LEU A 257 5.88 -32.23 -22.95
C LEU A 257 5.00 -32.30 -21.71
N ARG A 258 3.96 -31.47 -21.61
CA ARG A 258 2.97 -31.55 -20.52
C ARG A 258 2.22 -32.87 -20.52
N GLU A 259 1.74 -33.32 -21.67
CA GLU A 259 1.04 -34.61 -21.80
C GLU A 259 1.92 -35.80 -21.34
N LYS A 260 3.23 -35.71 -21.58
CA LYS A 260 4.21 -36.72 -21.14
C LYS A 260 4.56 -36.63 -19.65
N ALA A 261 4.47 -35.43 -19.06
CA ALA A 261 4.73 -35.22 -17.64
C ALA A 261 3.56 -35.64 -16.74
N ASP A 262 2.32 -35.48 -17.22
CA ASP A 262 1.10 -35.90 -16.52
C ASP A 262 0.81 -37.40 -16.68
N GLY A 263 1.21 -38.01 -17.80
CA GLY A 263 1.12 -39.45 -18.04
C GLY A 263 2.35 -40.19 -17.50
N GLY A 264 2.26 -40.78 -16.31
CA GLY A 264 3.32 -41.59 -15.69
C GLY A 264 3.69 -42.88 -16.45
N SER A 265 4.22 -42.75 -17.66
CA SER A 265 4.57 -43.84 -18.58
C SER A 265 6.08 -43.90 -18.78
N GLU A 266 6.68 -45.01 -18.34
CA GLU A 266 8.06 -45.42 -18.62
C GLU A 266 8.30 -45.81 -20.10
N THR A 267 7.76 -45.07 -21.06
CA THR A 267 8.05 -45.30 -22.49
C THR A 267 8.52 -44.03 -23.18
N GLY A 268 9.85 -43.90 -23.30
CA GLY A 268 10.50 -42.90 -24.15
C GLY A 268 11.93 -43.35 -24.49
N GLY A 269 12.25 -43.45 -25.77
CA GLY A 269 13.58 -43.84 -26.26
C GLY A 269 14.69 -42.86 -25.86
N PRO A 270 15.96 -43.18 -26.18
CA PRO A 270 17.17 -42.53 -25.65
C PRO A 270 17.38 -41.04 -25.98
N ASP A 271 16.44 -40.39 -26.68
CA ASP A 271 16.48 -38.96 -27.08
C ASP A 271 15.33 -38.11 -26.48
N ALA A 272 14.54 -38.64 -25.54
CA ALA A 272 13.47 -37.88 -24.89
C ALA A 272 14.01 -37.05 -23.71
N ALA A 273 13.81 -35.73 -23.74
CA ALA A 273 14.13 -34.84 -22.62
C ALA A 273 13.32 -35.23 -21.37
N ASN A 274 13.98 -35.47 -20.23
CA ASN A 274 13.31 -35.81 -18.99
C ASN A 274 12.78 -34.53 -18.33
N VAL A 275 11.49 -34.46 -18.06
CA VAL A 275 10.85 -33.30 -17.42
C VAL A 275 10.65 -33.59 -15.94
N VAL A 276 11.03 -32.63 -15.09
CA VAL A 276 10.71 -32.63 -13.66
C VAL A 276 9.80 -31.46 -13.36
N THR A 277 8.73 -31.73 -12.63
CA THR A 277 7.75 -30.73 -12.19
C THR A 277 7.74 -30.60 -10.68
N ALA A 278 7.48 -29.38 -10.19
CA ALA A 278 7.30 -29.07 -8.78
C ALA A 278 6.23 -27.98 -8.59
N PRO A 279 5.42 -28.05 -7.52
CA PRO A 279 4.43 -27.01 -7.25
C PRO A 279 5.09 -25.72 -6.77
N ILE A 280 4.63 -24.58 -7.29
CA ILE A 280 4.91 -23.26 -6.72
C ILE A 280 3.87 -23.02 -5.64
N ARG A 281 4.30 -22.94 -4.38
CA ARG A 281 3.38 -22.84 -3.23
C ARG A 281 3.94 -22.02 -2.09
N TYR A 282 3.04 -21.41 -1.33
CA TYR A 282 3.30 -20.80 -0.02
C TYR A 282 2.19 -21.24 0.94
N GLY A 283 2.55 -21.91 2.04
CA GLY A 283 1.58 -22.57 2.91
C GLY A 283 0.71 -23.55 2.13
N GLU A 284 -0.61 -23.39 2.25
CA GLU A 284 -1.62 -24.18 1.51
C GLU A 284 -1.93 -23.62 0.11
N THR A 285 -1.49 -22.40 -0.22
CA THR A 285 -1.81 -21.76 -1.51
C THR A 285 -0.85 -22.24 -2.60
N ARG A 286 -1.40 -22.81 -3.68
CA ARG A 286 -0.66 -23.15 -4.89
C ARG A 286 -0.80 -22.04 -5.92
N TYR A 287 0.32 -21.48 -6.37
CA TYR A 287 0.38 -20.42 -7.38
C TYR A 287 0.63 -20.95 -8.79
N GLY A 288 1.10 -22.19 -8.93
CA GLY A 288 1.38 -22.77 -10.23
C GLY A 288 2.19 -24.05 -10.16
N THR A 289 2.72 -24.46 -11.32
CA THR A 289 3.63 -25.60 -11.47
C THR A 289 4.88 -25.13 -12.21
N LEU A 290 6.03 -25.34 -11.61
CA LEU A 290 7.33 -25.10 -12.23
C LEU A 290 7.83 -26.40 -12.86
N SER A 291 8.28 -26.33 -14.11
CA SER A 291 8.76 -27.48 -14.86
C SER A 291 10.09 -27.19 -15.52
N VAL A 292 11.03 -28.13 -15.46
CA VAL A 292 12.34 -28.02 -16.11
C VAL A 292 12.68 -29.29 -16.89
N GLY A 293 13.37 -29.14 -18.01
CA GLY A 293 13.87 -30.27 -18.80
C GLY A 293 15.30 -30.63 -18.49
N PHE A 294 15.68 -31.90 -18.57
CA PHE A 294 17.06 -32.37 -18.44
C PHE A 294 17.51 -33.07 -19.71
N ARG A 295 18.78 -32.84 -20.10
CA ARG A 295 19.49 -33.61 -21.13
C ARG A 295 20.14 -34.90 -20.58
N ARG A 296 19.81 -35.27 -19.33
CA ARG A 296 20.30 -36.47 -18.63
C ARG A 296 19.13 -37.21 -17.96
N PRO A 297 19.29 -38.49 -17.59
CA PRO A 297 18.36 -39.17 -16.69
C PRO A 297 18.18 -38.37 -15.39
N THR A 298 16.93 -38.25 -14.95
CA THR A 298 16.53 -37.58 -13.70
C THR A 298 16.52 -38.55 -12.54
N ASP A 299 16.88 -38.09 -11.34
CA ASP A 299 16.75 -38.86 -10.10
C ASP A 299 15.75 -38.20 -9.12
N GLY A 300 15.57 -38.80 -7.94
CA GLY A 300 14.67 -38.26 -6.92
C GLY A 300 15.13 -36.92 -6.32
N ASP A 301 16.45 -36.67 -6.32
CA ASP A 301 17.07 -35.45 -5.78
C ASP A 301 16.74 -34.24 -6.69
N ASP A 302 16.65 -34.45 -8.01
CA ASP A 302 16.21 -33.38 -8.94
C ASP A 302 14.80 -32.85 -8.65
N ARG A 303 13.86 -33.73 -8.27
CA ARG A 303 12.50 -33.32 -7.88
C ARG A 303 12.49 -32.57 -6.55
N GLU A 304 13.28 -33.04 -5.59
CA GLU A 304 13.40 -32.40 -4.28
C GLU A 304 14.00 -30.99 -4.41
N ARG A 305 15.09 -30.85 -5.18
CA ARG A 305 15.73 -29.56 -5.50
C ARG A 305 14.78 -28.60 -6.19
N LEU A 306 14.01 -29.05 -7.19
CA LEU A 306 13.02 -28.21 -7.85
C LEU A 306 11.89 -27.81 -6.91
N GLY A 307 11.53 -28.68 -5.97
CA GLY A 307 10.58 -28.38 -4.89
C GLY A 307 11.04 -27.24 -3.97
N VAL A 308 12.34 -27.12 -3.71
CA VAL A 308 12.91 -25.98 -2.96
C VAL A 308 12.76 -24.69 -3.76
N VAL A 309 13.07 -24.72 -5.05
CA VAL A 309 12.90 -23.56 -5.96
C VAL A 309 11.42 -23.15 -6.01
N GLY A 310 10.49 -24.09 -6.19
CA GLY A 310 9.05 -23.81 -6.21
C GLY A 310 8.54 -23.15 -4.93
N ARG A 311 9.08 -23.51 -3.76
CA ARG A 311 8.78 -22.81 -2.50
C ARG A 311 9.33 -21.38 -2.50
N ARG A 312 10.60 -21.19 -2.87
CA ARG A 312 11.22 -19.84 -2.92
C ARG A 312 10.47 -18.88 -3.85
N VAL A 313 10.07 -19.36 -5.03
CA VAL A 313 9.24 -18.60 -5.97
C VAL A 313 7.87 -18.27 -5.34
N GLY A 314 7.26 -19.25 -4.66
CA GLY A 314 6.02 -19.03 -3.90
C GLY A 314 6.14 -17.94 -2.84
N HIS A 315 7.22 -17.93 -2.07
CA HIS A 315 7.52 -16.87 -1.09
C HIS A 315 7.64 -15.49 -1.75
N ALA A 316 8.34 -15.38 -2.87
CA ALA A 316 8.50 -14.13 -3.60
C ALA A 316 7.16 -13.60 -4.16
N ILE A 317 6.35 -14.48 -4.77
CA ILE A 317 5.00 -14.11 -5.25
C ILE A 317 4.12 -13.63 -4.10
N THR A 318 4.14 -14.32 -2.95
CA THR A 318 3.39 -13.88 -1.76
C THR A 318 3.89 -12.54 -1.22
N ALA A 319 5.20 -12.30 -1.18
CA ALA A 319 5.77 -11.04 -0.74
C ALA A 319 5.35 -9.87 -1.65
N ILE A 320 5.39 -10.05 -2.97
CA ILE A 320 4.91 -9.07 -3.95
C ILE A 320 3.40 -8.83 -3.77
N ARG A 321 2.60 -9.88 -3.58
CA ARG A 321 1.15 -9.75 -3.36
C ARG A 321 0.83 -9.02 -2.05
N ARG A 322 1.55 -9.32 -0.96
CA ARG A 322 1.41 -8.61 0.32
C ARG A 322 1.81 -7.14 0.18
N ARG A 323 2.90 -6.85 -0.53
CA ARG A 323 3.30 -5.47 -0.84
C ARG A 323 2.21 -4.74 -1.63
N LYS A 324 1.62 -5.36 -2.65
CA LYS A 324 0.49 -4.80 -3.41
C LYS A 324 -0.74 -4.55 -2.53
N LEU A 325 -1.05 -5.45 -1.59
CA LEU A 325 -2.17 -5.27 -0.65
C LEU A 325 -1.89 -4.17 0.38
N LEU A 326 -0.66 -4.05 0.87
CA LEU A 326 -0.24 -3.01 1.81
C LEU A 326 -0.22 -1.61 1.16
N LEU A 327 0.03 -1.54 -0.14
CA LEU A 327 0.09 -0.29 -0.90
C LEU A 327 -1.21 0.04 -1.65
N ALA A 328 -2.26 -0.79 -1.50
CA ALA A 328 -3.55 -0.56 -2.14
C ALA A 328 -4.19 0.78 -1.71
N ASP A 329 -3.88 1.22 -0.49
CA ASP A 329 -4.30 2.51 0.06
C ASP A 329 -3.20 3.58 -0.01
N THR A 330 -2.15 3.38 -0.81
CA THR A 330 -1.09 4.37 -1.04
C THR A 330 -1.24 4.98 -2.43
N VAL A 331 -1.33 6.31 -2.51
CA VAL A 331 -1.27 7.06 -3.77
C VAL A 331 0.13 7.62 -3.96
N LEU A 332 0.50 7.85 -5.22
CA LEU A 332 1.65 8.64 -5.58
C LEU A 332 1.18 10.07 -5.84
N GLU A 333 1.58 10.99 -4.98
CA GLU A 333 1.50 12.42 -5.23
C GLU A 333 2.64 12.83 -6.17
N LEU A 334 2.28 13.50 -7.25
CA LEU A 334 3.15 13.93 -8.32
C LEU A 334 3.02 15.44 -8.47
N GLU A 335 4.15 16.13 -8.42
CA GLU A 335 4.22 17.56 -8.66
C GLU A 335 4.86 17.82 -10.03
N PHE A 336 4.12 18.43 -10.93
CA PHE A 336 4.62 18.83 -12.26
C PHE A 336 4.74 20.35 -12.36
N HIS A 337 5.85 20.80 -12.94
CA HIS A 337 6.04 22.20 -13.34
C HIS A 337 6.10 22.27 -14.87
N SER A 338 5.41 23.22 -15.47
CA SER A 338 5.35 23.41 -16.93
C SER A 338 5.30 24.88 -17.28
N ASP A 339 6.28 25.35 -18.05
CA ASP A 339 6.27 26.66 -18.72
C ASP A 339 5.92 26.52 -20.22
N ASP A 340 5.38 25.36 -20.63
CA ASP A 340 5.07 25.07 -22.01
C ASP A 340 3.85 25.87 -22.51
N THR A 341 4.14 26.86 -23.37
CA THR A 341 3.14 27.74 -23.98
C THR A 341 2.20 27.06 -24.98
N ARG A 342 2.35 25.75 -25.25
CA ARG A 342 1.30 24.97 -25.91
C ARG A 342 0.06 24.86 -25.04
N SER A 343 0.23 24.86 -23.71
CA SER A 343 -0.89 25.00 -22.77
C SER A 343 -1.50 26.40 -22.92
N ALA A 344 -2.79 26.45 -23.24
CA ALA A 344 -3.51 27.71 -23.43
C ALA A 344 -3.49 28.59 -22.15
N LEU A 345 -3.62 27.96 -20.97
CA LEU A 345 -3.60 28.65 -19.68
C LEU A 345 -2.22 29.23 -19.35
N VAL A 346 -1.15 28.49 -19.62
CA VAL A 346 0.24 28.97 -19.44
C VAL A 346 0.50 30.18 -20.34
N ALA A 347 0.12 30.08 -21.62
CA ALA A 347 0.26 31.18 -22.56
C ALA A 347 -0.57 32.41 -22.18
N ALA A 348 -1.78 32.22 -21.63
CA ALA A 348 -2.62 33.32 -21.16
C ALA A 348 -2.03 33.99 -19.91
N ALA A 349 -1.59 33.20 -18.92
CA ALA A 349 -0.96 33.68 -17.71
C ALA A 349 0.27 34.55 -18.00
N GLY A 350 1.17 34.07 -18.88
CA GLY A 350 2.35 34.83 -19.28
C GLY A 350 2.02 36.09 -20.10
N ARG A 351 0.94 36.07 -20.91
CA ARG A 351 0.55 37.21 -21.75
C ARG A 351 -0.12 38.33 -20.95
N PHE A 352 -0.99 37.98 -20.01
CA PHE A 352 -1.79 38.93 -19.24
C PHE A 352 -1.24 39.19 -17.85
N ASP A 353 -0.12 38.54 -17.47
CA ASP A 353 0.46 38.56 -16.13
C ASP A 353 -0.61 38.21 -15.07
N CYS A 354 -1.39 37.18 -15.37
CA CYS A 354 -2.54 36.76 -14.57
C CYS A 354 -2.31 35.42 -13.90
N ARG A 355 -3.15 35.13 -12.91
CA ARG A 355 -3.12 33.89 -12.17
C ARG A 355 -4.43 33.12 -12.33
N PHE A 356 -4.32 31.83 -12.60
CA PHE A 356 -5.41 30.87 -12.57
C PHE A 356 -5.21 29.89 -11.41
N VAL A 357 -6.27 29.64 -10.64
CA VAL A 357 -6.32 28.59 -9.63
C VAL A 357 -7.47 27.65 -9.98
N LEU A 358 -7.19 26.36 -10.10
CA LEU A 358 -8.19 25.33 -10.37
C LEU A 358 -9.04 25.07 -9.12
N GLU A 359 -10.34 25.32 -9.23
CA GLU A 359 -11.33 25.02 -8.19
C GLU A 359 -11.89 23.60 -8.38
N SER A 360 -12.15 23.20 -9.63
CA SER A 360 -12.66 21.86 -9.94
C SER A 360 -12.51 21.50 -11.41
N ILE A 361 -12.35 20.20 -11.65
CA ILE A 361 -12.46 19.55 -12.96
C ILE A 361 -13.72 18.71 -12.99
N VAL A 362 -14.43 18.75 -14.12
CA VAL A 362 -15.56 17.87 -14.40
C VAL A 362 -15.33 17.19 -15.75
N SER A 363 -15.33 15.86 -15.76
CA SER A 363 -15.25 15.08 -16.99
C SER A 363 -16.59 15.08 -17.72
N THR A 364 -16.57 15.36 -19.02
CA THR A 364 -17.73 15.18 -19.90
C THR A 364 -17.68 13.82 -20.59
N SER A 365 -18.77 13.42 -21.26
CA SER A 365 -18.80 12.16 -22.00
C SER A 365 -18.01 12.17 -23.32
N GLU A 366 -17.48 13.31 -23.74
CA GLU A 366 -16.89 13.52 -25.08
C GLU A 366 -15.38 13.81 -25.05
N SER A 367 -14.62 13.20 -24.13
CA SER A 367 -13.15 13.40 -24.01
C SER A 367 -12.74 14.88 -23.80
N ALA A 368 -13.65 15.67 -23.22
CA ALA A 368 -13.43 17.05 -22.82
C ALA A 368 -13.58 17.17 -21.30
N LEU A 369 -12.93 18.18 -20.74
CA LEU A 369 -13.02 18.53 -19.33
C LEU A 369 -13.58 19.94 -19.20
N VAL A 370 -14.49 20.13 -18.24
CA VAL A 370 -14.92 21.46 -17.82
C VAL A 370 -14.07 21.88 -16.63
N TYR A 371 -13.33 22.97 -16.77
CA TYR A 371 -12.54 23.58 -15.71
C TYR A 371 -13.27 24.76 -15.10
N TYR A 372 -13.37 24.77 -13.78
CA TYR A 372 -13.74 25.94 -13.01
C TYR A 372 -12.47 26.53 -12.42
N LEU A 373 -12.14 27.76 -12.82
CA LEU A 373 -10.90 28.42 -12.48
C LEU A 373 -11.20 29.78 -11.85
N THR A 374 -10.55 30.07 -10.73
CA THR A 374 -10.45 31.44 -10.22
C THR A 374 -9.35 32.16 -11.00
N LEU A 375 -9.73 33.18 -11.77
CA LEU A 375 -8.84 34.09 -12.49
C LEU A 375 -8.66 35.38 -11.68
N SER A 376 -7.42 35.75 -11.38
CA SER A 376 -7.09 37.03 -10.74
C SER A 376 -6.14 37.86 -11.60
N ASP A 377 -5.99 39.14 -11.24
CA ASP A 377 -4.98 40.07 -11.78
C ASP A 377 -5.15 40.49 -13.25
N ALA A 378 -6.19 39.97 -13.94
CA ALA A 378 -6.57 40.40 -15.27
C ALA A 378 -8.09 40.48 -15.48
N SER A 379 -8.49 41.16 -16.55
CA SER A 379 -9.87 41.23 -17.00
C SER A 379 -10.33 39.88 -17.57
N ALA A 380 -11.34 39.27 -16.95
CA ALA A 380 -11.90 38.00 -17.40
C ALA A 380 -12.35 38.03 -18.86
N SER A 381 -12.97 39.12 -19.31
CA SER A 381 -13.42 39.23 -20.71
C SER A 381 -12.24 39.22 -21.69
N ALA A 382 -11.15 39.93 -21.39
CA ALA A 382 -9.98 39.98 -22.27
C ALA A 382 -9.24 38.64 -22.31
N VAL A 383 -9.16 37.95 -21.17
CA VAL A 383 -8.53 36.63 -21.06
C VAL A 383 -9.37 35.57 -21.77
N LEU A 384 -10.69 35.56 -21.60
CA LEU A 384 -11.60 34.62 -22.28
C LEU A 384 -11.59 34.82 -23.80
N GLU A 385 -11.57 36.07 -24.27
CA GLU A 385 -11.47 36.39 -25.71
C GLU A 385 -10.16 35.84 -26.31
N TYR A 386 -9.05 35.94 -25.58
CA TYR A 386 -7.79 35.34 -26.00
C TYR A 386 -7.84 33.81 -26.00
N LEU A 387 -8.42 33.20 -24.95
CA LEU A 387 -8.49 31.74 -24.81
C LEU A 387 -9.39 31.09 -25.88
N ALA A 388 -10.45 31.77 -26.32
CA ALA A 388 -11.37 31.26 -27.35
C ALA A 388 -10.69 30.98 -28.71
N GLU A 389 -9.54 31.60 -28.99
CA GLU A 389 -8.77 31.38 -30.22
C GLU A 389 -7.66 30.31 -30.05
N ARG A 390 -7.49 29.77 -28.85
CA ARG A 390 -6.39 28.83 -28.52
C ARG A 390 -6.82 27.40 -28.75
N ARG A 391 -5.89 26.60 -29.28
CA ARG A 391 -6.03 25.14 -29.30
C ARG A 391 -6.16 24.62 -27.87
N GLY A 392 -6.99 23.60 -27.68
CA GLY A 392 -7.28 23.05 -26.37
C GLY A 392 -8.49 23.66 -25.69
N ILE A 393 -9.02 24.80 -26.16
CA ILE A 393 -10.21 25.46 -25.59
C ILE A 393 -11.36 25.36 -26.60
N GLU A 394 -12.48 24.76 -26.20
CA GLU A 394 -13.70 24.67 -27.00
C GLU A 394 -14.65 25.82 -26.72
N ASP A 395 -14.82 26.16 -25.44
CA ASP A 395 -15.71 27.22 -24.98
C ASP A 395 -15.20 27.82 -23.67
N GLY A 396 -15.63 29.04 -23.36
CA GLY A 396 -15.28 29.70 -22.12
C GLY A 396 -16.25 30.81 -21.74
N ARG A 397 -16.65 30.86 -20.47
CA ARG A 397 -17.54 31.89 -19.95
C ARG A 397 -17.17 32.37 -18.55
N LEU A 398 -17.63 33.56 -18.22
CA LEU A 398 -17.61 34.08 -16.86
C LEU A 398 -18.83 33.51 -16.10
N VAL A 399 -18.59 32.83 -14.98
CA VAL A 399 -19.65 32.33 -14.08
C VAL A 399 -20.02 33.41 -13.08
N GLU A 400 -19.01 33.98 -12.42
CA GLU A 400 -19.21 34.95 -11.35
C GLU A 400 -18.03 35.94 -11.29
N GLY A 401 -18.32 37.23 -11.12
CA GLY A 401 -17.33 38.23 -10.74
C GLY A 401 -17.25 38.36 -9.22
N ARG A 402 -16.05 38.27 -8.64
CA ARG A 402 -15.80 38.43 -7.20
C ARG A 402 -14.88 39.63 -6.95
N ASP A 403 -14.84 40.10 -5.71
CA ASP A 403 -13.98 41.23 -5.34
C ASP A 403 -12.47 40.92 -5.47
N SER A 404 -12.09 39.64 -5.36
CA SER A 404 -10.70 39.15 -5.41
C SER A 404 -10.34 38.42 -6.71
N GLY A 405 -11.22 38.41 -7.73
CA GLY A 405 -11.03 37.66 -8.97
C GLY A 405 -12.34 37.32 -9.68
N ALA A 406 -12.28 36.50 -10.72
CA ALA A 406 -13.42 36.05 -11.49
C ALA A 406 -13.44 34.52 -11.56
N LEU A 407 -14.57 33.90 -11.27
CA LEU A 407 -14.76 32.48 -11.52
C LEU A 407 -15.13 32.30 -12.99
N VAL A 408 -14.26 31.63 -13.73
CA VAL A 408 -14.47 31.32 -15.15
C VAL A 408 -14.64 29.82 -15.34
N GLU A 409 -15.48 29.47 -16.29
CA GLU A 409 -15.69 28.10 -16.77
C GLU A 409 -15.04 27.98 -18.14
N LEU A 410 -14.25 26.92 -18.35
CA LEU A 410 -13.64 26.60 -19.65
C LEU A 410 -13.96 25.15 -20.02
N VAL A 411 -14.43 24.93 -21.25
CA VAL A 411 -14.52 23.59 -21.84
C VAL A 411 -13.22 23.33 -22.60
N VAL A 412 -12.50 22.29 -22.20
CA VAL A 412 -11.14 22.01 -22.65
C VAL A 412 -11.09 20.62 -23.29
N SER A 413 -10.59 20.53 -24.53
CA SER A 413 -10.48 19.27 -25.25
C SER A 413 -9.17 19.17 -26.03
N GLY A 414 -8.51 18.03 -25.93
CA GLY A 414 -7.16 17.84 -26.49
C GLY A 414 -6.14 18.87 -25.95
N ASP A 415 -4.85 18.65 -26.20
CA ASP A 415 -3.79 19.62 -25.93
C ASP A 415 -3.85 20.32 -24.55
N CYS A 416 -4.13 19.55 -23.49
CA CYS A 416 -4.07 20.03 -22.10
C CYS A 416 -3.33 19.05 -21.18
N PRO A 417 -2.37 19.52 -20.35
CA PRO A 417 -1.66 18.66 -19.39
C PRO A 417 -2.60 17.92 -18.42
N LEU A 418 -3.66 18.57 -17.93
CA LEU A 418 -4.58 17.98 -16.95
C LEU A 418 -5.47 16.88 -17.56
N LEU A 419 -5.84 17.02 -18.84
CA LEU A 419 -6.58 15.98 -19.56
C LEU A 419 -5.70 14.74 -19.73
N LEU A 420 -4.45 14.89 -20.15
CA LEU A 420 -3.51 13.75 -20.27
C LEU A 420 -3.28 13.03 -18.93
N LEU A 421 -3.16 13.78 -17.83
CA LEU A 421 -3.06 13.18 -16.49
C LEU A 421 -4.32 12.36 -16.15
N THR A 422 -5.50 12.93 -16.44
CA THR A 422 -6.79 12.26 -16.21
C THR A 422 -6.96 11.01 -17.06
N ASP A 423 -6.55 11.03 -18.34
CA ASP A 423 -6.60 9.89 -19.26
C ASP A 423 -5.72 8.71 -18.79
N TYR A 424 -4.67 8.99 -18.01
CA TYR A 424 -3.80 8.00 -17.39
C TYR A 424 -4.28 7.55 -15.99
N GLY A 425 -5.48 7.96 -15.58
CA GLY A 425 -6.06 7.61 -14.29
C GLY A 425 -5.47 8.38 -13.12
N ALA A 426 -4.73 9.47 -13.37
CA ALA A 426 -4.33 10.39 -12.30
C ALA A 426 -5.48 11.36 -11.99
N THR A 427 -5.68 11.64 -10.71
CA THR A 427 -6.60 12.67 -10.23
C THR A 427 -5.81 13.94 -10.00
N VAL A 428 -6.20 15.05 -10.63
CA VAL A 428 -5.59 16.35 -10.35
C VAL A 428 -6.25 16.92 -9.10
N GLU A 429 -5.46 17.13 -8.05
CA GLU A 429 -5.93 17.71 -6.79
C GLU A 429 -5.83 19.24 -6.82
N GLU A 430 -4.71 19.76 -7.31
CA GLU A 430 -4.48 21.20 -7.41
C GLU A 430 -3.79 21.55 -8.73
N ALA A 431 -4.16 22.70 -9.31
CA ALA A 431 -3.40 23.31 -10.38
C ALA A 431 -3.41 24.83 -10.21
N THR A 432 -2.23 25.44 -10.19
CA THR A 432 -2.05 26.90 -10.21
C THR A 432 -1.20 27.28 -11.40
N ILE A 433 -1.62 28.30 -12.13
CA ILE A 433 -0.87 28.84 -13.27
C ILE A 433 -0.66 30.33 -13.01
N GLU A 434 0.59 30.77 -12.94
CA GLU A 434 0.97 32.16 -12.63
C GLU A 434 2.27 32.50 -13.35
N GLY A 435 2.40 33.74 -13.85
CA GLY A 435 3.65 34.21 -14.46
C GLY A 435 4.12 33.40 -15.68
N GLY A 436 3.21 32.65 -16.33
CA GLY A 436 3.57 31.75 -17.43
C GLY A 436 4.18 30.41 -16.99
N GLU A 437 4.01 29.99 -15.73
CA GLU A 437 4.38 28.67 -15.25
C GLU A 437 3.16 28.01 -14.59
N ALA A 438 2.93 26.73 -14.88
CA ALA A 438 1.92 25.89 -14.26
C ALA A 438 2.57 24.96 -13.24
N ARG A 439 2.01 24.93 -12.02
CA ARG A 439 2.27 23.95 -10.98
C ARG A 439 1.04 23.06 -10.82
N ILE A 440 1.21 21.75 -11.04
CA ILE A 440 0.12 20.77 -11.00
C ILE A 440 0.46 19.72 -9.94
N LEU A 441 -0.46 19.48 -9.02
CA LEU A 441 -0.41 18.39 -8.06
C LEU A 441 -1.44 17.33 -8.48
N ALA A 442 -0.96 16.12 -8.74
CA ALA A 442 -1.81 15.01 -9.16
C ALA A 442 -1.50 13.75 -8.34
N GLU A 443 -2.53 12.97 -8.06
CA GLU A 443 -2.45 11.68 -7.39
C GLU A 443 -2.71 10.55 -8.39
N CYS A 444 -1.91 9.50 -8.36
CA CYS A 444 -2.22 8.26 -9.09
C CYS A 444 -2.04 7.03 -8.19
N ALA A 445 -2.56 5.88 -8.63
CA ALA A 445 -2.34 4.63 -7.93
C ALA A 445 -0.84 4.28 -7.92
N TYR A 446 -0.34 3.66 -6.85
CA TYR A 446 1.08 3.36 -6.71
C TYR A 446 1.65 2.46 -7.83
N ASP A 447 0.81 1.64 -8.45
CA ASP A 447 1.15 0.76 -9.56
C ASP A 447 0.95 1.39 -10.95
N THR A 448 0.57 2.67 -11.03
CA THR A 448 0.51 3.42 -12.28
C THR A 448 1.89 3.43 -12.95
N ASP A 449 1.94 3.17 -14.26
CA ASP A 449 3.17 3.30 -15.04
C ASP A 449 3.55 4.78 -15.18
N LEU A 450 4.24 5.28 -14.15
CA LEU A 450 4.66 6.67 -14.07
C LEU A 450 5.59 7.05 -15.21
N ARG A 451 6.43 6.13 -15.71
CA ARG A 451 7.34 6.42 -16.81
C ARG A 451 6.54 6.69 -18.07
N ALA A 452 5.59 5.82 -18.40
CA ALA A 452 4.72 6.01 -19.56
C ALA A 452 3.87 7.30 -19.46
N LEU A 453 3.42 7.66 -18.25
CA LEU A 453 2.70 8.91 -18.01
C LEU A 453 3.60 10.13 -18.25
N VAL A 454 4.78 10.18 -17.64
CA VAL A 454 5.73 11.30 -17.78
C VAL A 454 6.19 11.43 -19.22
N ASP A 455 6.55 10.32 -19.87
CA ASP A 455 7.02 10.33 -21.26
C ASP A 455 5.95 10.90 -22.20
N ARG A 456 4.68 10.48 -22.07
CA ARG A 456 3.61 11.01 -22.92
C ARG A 456 3.30 12.47 -22.62
N LEU A 457 3.36 12.87 -21.34
CA LEU A 457 3.15 14.26 -20.94
C LEU A 457 4.26 15.18 -21.49
N THR A 458 5.52 14.76 -21.39
CA THR A 458 6.67 15.50 -21.94
C THR A 458 6.70 15.46 -23.47
N GLU A 459 6.21 14.40 -24.13
CA GLU A 459 6.08 14.39 -25.59
C GLU A 459 5.07 15.45 -26.07
N ALA A 460 3.92 15.55 -25.41
CA ALA A 460 2.90 16.55 -25.72
C ALA A 460 3.35 17.97 -25.32
N PHE A 461 4.00 18.09 -24.15
CA PHE A 461 4.47 19.35 -23.56
C PHE A 461 5.96 19.24 -23.14
N PRO A 462 6.91 19.41 -24.08
CA PRO A 462 8.35 19.26 -23.84
C PRO A 462 8.94 20.12 -22.74
N ASP A 463 8.34 21.26 -22.45
CA ASP A 463 8.79 22.14 -21.37
C ASP A 463 8.12 21.80 -20.01
N THR A 464 7.61 20.56 -19.88
CA THR A 464 7.05 20.02 -18.63
C THR A 464 8.03 19.06 -17.96
N ARG A 465 8.20 19.22 -16.64
CA ARG A 465 9.04 18.36 -15.81
C ARG A 465 8.31 17.86 -14.57
N LEU A 466 8.64 16.65 -14.15
CA LEU A 466 8.29 16.14 -12.82
C LEU A 466 9.21 16.79 -11.78
N ALA A 467 8.66 17.67 -10.94
CA ALA A 467 9.36 18.39 -9.90
C ALA A 467 9.43 17.60 -8.58
N GLY A 468 8.42 16.77 -8.30
CA GLY A 468 8.32 16.01 -7.06
C GLY A 468 7.52 14.73 -7.24
N LYS A 469 7.88 13.72 -6.43
CA LYS A 469 7.16 12.45 -6.30
C LYS A 469 7.19 12.03 -4.84
N GLN A 470 6.03 11.78 -4.25
CA GLN A 470 5.90 11.30 -2.88
C GLN A 470 4.84 10.21 -2.79
N ALA A 471 5.11 9.17 -2.00
CA ALA A 471 4.07 8.20 -1.64
C ALA A 471 3.31 8.73 -0.43
N ALA A 472 1.98 8.76 -0.53
CA ALA A 472 1.09 9.21 0.54
C ALA A 472 0.04 8.13 0.86
N GLU A 473 -0.19 7.87 2.14
CA GLU A 473 -1.27 7.00 2.58
C GLU A 473 -2.62 7.73 2.43
N ARG A 474 -3.62 7.07 1.85
CA ARG A 474 -5.01 7.57 1.78
C ARG A 474 -5.59 7.59 3.19
N ASP A 475 -5.61 8.76 3.82
CA ASP A 475 -6.24 8.94 5.14
C ASP A 475 -7.77 8.91 5.04
N ALA A 476 -8.35 7.70 5.04
CA ALA A 476 -9.79 7.48 5.00
C ALA A 476 -10.55 7.86 6.30
N ASN A 477 -9.84 8.31 7.36
CA ASN A 477 -10.42 8.51 8.71
C ASN A 477 -10.53 9.99 9.15
N THR A 478 -10.48 10.93 8.22
CA THR A 478 -10.71 12.37 8.48
C THR A 478 -12.11 12.80 8.02
N VAL A 479 -12.53 14.04 8.32
CA VAL A 479 -13.73 14.67 7.73
C VAL A 479 -13.65 14.64 6.19
N GLU A 480 -12.44 14.66 5.64
CA GLU A 480 -12.16 14.41 4.23
C GLU A 480 -12.48 12.99 3.80
N GLY A 481 -12.16 11.98 4.61
CA GLY A 481 -12.58 10.59 4.39
C GLY A 481 -14.09 10.41 4.34
N PHE A 482 -14.86 11.10 5.20
CA PHE A 482 -16.34 11.11 5.12
C PHE A 482 -16.85 11.78 3.83
N LYS A 483 -16.30 12.95 3.47
CA LYS A 483 -16.64 13.63 2.20
C LYS A 483 -16.29 12.76 0.99
N ARG A 484 -15.18 12.00 1.04
CA ARG A 484 -14.71 11.12 -0.03
C ARG A 484 -15.56 9.86 -0.12
N GLY A 485 -15.89 9.23 0.99
CA GLY A 485 -16.84 8.10 1.04
C GLY A 485 -18.25 8.47 0.56
N ALA A 486 -18.67 9.73 0.75
CA ALA A 486 -19.89 10.25 0.17
C ALA A 486 -19.81 10.41 -1.36
N ILE A 487 -18.65 10.80 -1.86
CA ILE A 487 -18.36 10.92 -3.28
C ILE A 487 -18.25 9.54 -3.95
N ASP A 488 -17.69 8.54 -3.28
CA ASP A 488 -17.48 7.19 -3.84
C ASP A 488 -18.78 6.39 -4.05
N ARG A 489 -19.87 6.78 -3.36
CA ARG A 489 -21.22 6.22 -3.63
C ARG A 489 -21.89 6.82 -4.87
N LEU A 490 -21.42 7.97 -5.34
CA LEU A 490 -21.93 8.60 -6.54
C LEU A 490 -21.31 7.96 -7.78
N THR A 491 -22.14 7.67 -8.78
CA THR A 491 -21.61 7.35 -10.12
C THR A 491 -20.86 8.55 -10.70
N ASP A 492 -19.89 8.32 -11.58
CA ASP A 492 -19.10 9.38 -12.22
C ASP A 492 -19.99 10.50 -12.82
N ARG A 493 -21.09 10.11 -13.48
CA ARG A 493 -22.05 11.06 -14.07
C ARG A 493 -22.82 11.87 -13.04
N GLN A 494 -23.17 11.29 -11.90
CA GLN A 494 -23.84 12.01 -10.80
C GLN A 494 -22.87 12.98 -10.13
N ARG A 495 -21.64 12.54 -9.85
CA ARG A 495 -20.56 13.37 -9.29
C ARG A 495 -20.25 14.54 -10.21
N ALA A 496 -20.09 14.28 -11.50
CA ALA A 496 -19.84 15.29 -12.52
C ALA A 496 -20.97 16.33 -12.55
N ALA A 497 -22.23 15.90 -12.59
CA ALA A 497 -23.38 16.81 -12.60
C ALA A 497 -23.47 17.68 -11.34
N LEU A 498 -23.25 17.10 -10.15
CA LEU A 498 -23.28 17.84 -8.89
C LEU A 498 -22.15 18.87 -8.81
N ARG A 499 -20.93 18.51 -9.22
CA ARG A 499 -19.79 19.43 -9.25
C ARG A 499 -20.01 20.57 -10.24
N ALA A 500 -20.43 20.26 -11.47
CA ALA A 500 -20.71 21.29 -12.47
C ALA A 500 -21.81 22.26 -12.01
N ALA A 501 -22.89 21.75 -11.42
CA ALA A 501 -23.94 22.61 -10.86
C ALA A 501 -23.45 23.45 -9.67
N TYR A 502 -22.64 22.88 -8.78
CA TYR A 502 -22.10 23.61 -7.64
C TYR A 502 -21.15 24.75 -8.05
N PHE A 503 -20.11 24.44 -8.84
CA PHE A 503 -19.13 25.44 -9.26
C PHE A 503 -19.64 26.37 -10.36
N GLY A 504 -20.61 25.95 -11.17
CA GLY A 504 -21.36 26.83 -12.06
C GLY A 504 -22.32 27.77 -11.35
N GLY A 505 -22.43 27.71 -10.01
CA GLY A 505 -23.30 28.60 -9.23
C GLY A 505 -24.79 28.37 -9.47
N TYR A 506 -25.20 27.17 -9.89
CA TYR A 506 -26.62 26.80 -10.07
C TYR A 506 -27.41 26.84 -8.75
N PHE A 507 -26.73 26.54 -7.64
CA PHE A 507 -27.31 26.54 -6.30
C PHE A 507 -27.29 27.92 -5.62
N ASP A 508 -26.60 28.91 -6.19
CA ASP A 508 -26.41 30.22 -5.58
C ASP A 508 -27.61 31.17 -5.79
N TRP A 509 -27.64 32.25 -5.00
CA TRP A 509 -28.59 33.35 -5.20
C TRP A 509 -27.87 34.70 -5.18
N PRO A 510 -27.92 35.49 -6.26
CA PRO A 510 -28.42 35.14 -7.59
C PRO A 510 -27.61 33.99 -8.23
N ARG A 511 -28.23 33.19 -9.12
CA ARG A 511 -27.55 32.04 -9.76
C ARG A 511 -26.45 32.52 -10.71
N GLY A 512 -25.31 31.86 -10.69
CA GLY A 512 -24.23 32.04 -11.66
C GLY A 512 -24.50 31.36 -13.00
N SER A 513 -25.21 30.23 -13.00
CA SER A 513 -25.61 29.52 -14.23
C SER A 513 -26.97 28.83 -14.09
N THR A 514 -27.68 28.72 -15.21
CA THR A 514 -28.94 27.99 -15.35
C THR A 514 -28.72 26.49 -15.54
N ALA A 515 -29.78 25.69 -15.42
CA ALA A 515 -29.69 24.25 -15.66
C ALA A 515 -29.33 23.95 -17.12
N GLU A 516 -29.88 24.73 -18.06
CA GLU A 516 -29.56 24.62 -19.48
C GLU A 516 -28.06 24.89 -19.73
N GLU A 517 -27.54 25.97 -19.17
CA GLU A 517 -26.12 26.37 -19.29
C GLU A 517 -25.14 25.35 -18.70
N VAL A 518 -25.51 24.68 -17.60
CA VAL A 518 -24.70 23.58 -17.02
C VAL A 518 -24.82 22.31 -17.86
N ALA A 519 -26.00 22.03 -18.41
CA ALA A 519 -26.24 20.85 -19.24
C ALA A 519 -25.46 20.93 -20.56
N ASP A 520 -25.46 22.10 -21.19
CA ASP A 520 -24.74 22.38 -22.44
C ASP A 520 -23.23 22.19 -22.24
N ALA A 521 -22.63 22.75 -21.19
CA ALA A 521 -21.21 22.58 -20.87
C ALA A 521 -20.83 21.11 -20.61
N MET A 522 -21.76 20.33 -20.05
CA MET A 522 -21.56 18.89 -19.83
C MET A 522 -21.82 18.01 -21.08
N GLY A 523 -22.30 18.58 -22.17
CA GLY A 523 -22.70 17.82 -23.37
C GLY A 523 -23.92 16.92 -23.15
N VAL A 524 -24.84 17.30 -22.26
CA VAL A 524 -26.05 16.51 -21.94
C VAL A 524 -27.32 17.34 -22.07
N SER A 525 -28.48 16.67 -22.16
CA SER A 525 -29.76 17.40 -22.13
C SER A 525 -30.11 17.90 -20.71
N SER A 526 -30.78 19.05 -20.58
CA SER A 526 -31.30 19.57 -19.29
C SER A 526 -32.11 18.53 -18.47
N PRO A 527 -33.01 17.71 -19.07
CA PRO A 527 -33.65 16.60 -18.36
C PRO A 527 -32.67 15.55 -17.83
N THR A 528 -31.61 15.24 -18.57
CA THR A 528 -30.55 14.31 -18.16
C THR A 528 -29.78 14.86 -16.97
N LEU A 529 -29.40 16.15 -17.02
CA LEU A 529 -28.75 16.85 -15.90
C LEU A 529 -29.62 16.78 -14.64
N HIS A 530 -30.90 17.16 -14.73
CA HIS A 530 -31.83 17.10 -13.59
C HIS A 530 -31.98 15.69 -13.02
N SER A 531 -31.99 14.66 -13.87
CA SER A 531 -32.01 13.27 -13.44
C SER A 531 -30.76 12.89 -12.63
N HIS A 532 -29.57 13.30 -13.09
CA HIS A 532 -28.31 13.06 -12.40
C HIS A 532 -28.23 13.83 -11.08
N LEU A 533 -28.59 15.12 -11.06
CA LEU A 533 -28.65 15.94 -9.85
C LEU A 533 -29.58 15.33 -8.80
N ARG A 534 -30.80 14.96 -9.20
CA ARG A 534 -31.78 14.38 -8.27
C ARG A 534 -31.33 13.04 -7.70
N LYS A 535 -30.65 12.20 -8.48
CA LYS A 535 -30.09 10.93 -7.99
C LYS A 535 -28.92 11.19 -7.04
N GLY A 536 -27.97 12.03 -7.45
CA GLY A 536 -26.80 12.34 -6.61
C GLY A 536 -27.17 13.04 -5.30
N GLN A 537 -28.08 14.02 -5.33
CA GLN A 537 -28.59 14.67 -4.12
C GLN A 537 -29.25 13.68 -3.17
N ARG A 538 -29.98 12.70 -3.70
CA ARG A 538 -30.61 11.67 -2.87
C ARG A 538 -29.58 10.79 -2.17
N GLU A 539 -28.57 10.30 -2.89
CA GLU A 539 -27.47 9.52 -2.30
C GLU A 539 -26.76 10.30 -1.18
N LEU A 540 -26.50 11.60 -1.40
CA LEU A 540 -25.90 12.47 -0.37
C LEU A 540 -26.83 12.68 0.84
N LEU A 541 -28.14 12.78 0.63
CA LEU A 541 -29.12 12.93 1.71
C LEU A 541 -29.32 11.61 2.48
N GLU A 542 -29.32 10.46 1.80
CA GLU A 542 -29.36 9.13 2.44
C GLU A 542 -28.13 8.94 3.33
N LEU A 543 -26.93 9.32 2.86
CA LEU A 543 -25.73 9.33 3.68
C LEU A 543 -25.83 10.22 4.93
N LEU A 544 -26.49 11.37 4.81
CA LEU A 544 -26.63 12.32 5.91
C LEU A 544 -27.65 11.86 6.96
N PHE A 545 -28.72 11.17 6.56
CA PHE A 545 -29.85 10.86 7.43
C PHE A 545 -30.02 9.37 7.79
N GLU A 546 -29.37 8.44 7.09
CA GLU A 546 -29.42 6.99 7.41
C GLU A 546 -28.20 6.51 8.22
N GLY A 547 -27.26 7.41 8.54
CA GLY A 547 -26.07 7.15 9.36
C GLY A 547 -26.22 7.44 10.87
N GLU A 548 -27.43 7.69 11.37
CA GLU A 548 -27.74 7.85 12.81
C GLU A 548 -27.95 6.51 13.55
#